data_AF-Q6H8L6-F1
#
_entry.id   AF-Q6H8L6-F1
#
_cell.length_a   1.000
_cell.length_b   1.000
_cell.length_c   1.000
_cell.angle_alpha   90.00
_cell.angle_beta   90.00
_cell.angle_gamma   90.00
#
_symmetry.space_group_name_H-M   'P 1'
#
loop_
_entity.id
_entity.type
_entity.pdbx_description
1 polymer ?
#
loop_
_entity_poly.entity_id
_entity_poly.type
_entity_poly.pdbx_seq_one_letter_code
_entity_poly.pdbx_strand_id
1 'polypeptide(L)'
;LEQSGINPEDVFDAEALFTLDIKVFDVEGHALPVSSVLPESTIIYKAAVGASEEVSSSSSLAGVGVRKDVSTLSTSEIDNLREALRRVQADAGPNGFA
;
A
#
# COMPACT_ATOMS: atom_id res chain seq x y z
N LEU A 1 -7.07 5.50 0.24
CA LEU A 1 -6.35 4.28 0.66
C LEU A 1 -5.59 4.53 1.96
N GLU A 2 -4.75 5.57 2.03
CA GLU A 2 -3.94 5.90 3.23
C GLU A 2 -4.72 6.00 4.55
N GLN A 3 -5.89 6.66 4.57
CA GLN A 3 -6.72 6.75 5.78
C GLN A 3 -7.31 5.41 6.25
N SER A 4 -7.35 4.42 5.36
CA SER A 4 -7.82 3.06 5.64
C SER A 4 -6.68 2.13 6.04
N GLY A 5 -5.43 2.63 6.07
CA GLY A 5 -4.24 1.81 6.31
C GLY A 5 -3.93 0.81 5.18
N ILE A 6 -4.53 0.99 4.00
CA ILE A 6 -4.30 0.18 2.82
C ILE A 6 -3.24 0.88 1.97
N ASN A 7 -2.17 0.16 1.63
CA ASN A 7 -1.13 0.65 0.75
C ASN A 7 -1.51 0.37 -0.71
N PRO A 8 -1.02 1.17 -1.66
CA PRO A 8 -1.30 0.95 -3.08
C PRO A 8 -0.77 -0.42 -3.58
N GLU A 9 0.31 -0.92 -2.97
CA GLU A 9 0.93 -2.21 -3.31
C GLU A 9 0.09 -3.42 -2.89
N ASP A 10 -0.85 -3.23 -1.94
CA ASP A 10 -1.72 -4.30 -1.47
C ASP A 10 -2.64 -4.82 -2.59
N VAL A 11 -2.77 -4.08 -3.70
CA VAL A 11 -3.49 -4.51 -4.93
C VAL A 11 -2.87 -5.76 -5.55
N PHE A 12 -1.57 -6.00 -5.33
CA PHE A 12 -0.87 -7.15 -5.91
C PHE A 12 -0.89 -8.38 -5.00
N ASP A 13 -1.31 -8.24 -3.74
CA ASP A 13 -1.41 -9.34 -2.80
C ASP A 13 -2.79 -10.01 -2.94
N ALA A 14 -2.80 -11.26 -3.43
CA ALA A 14 -4.02 -12.04 -3.58
C ALA A 14 -4.69 -12.38 -2.22
N GLU A 15 -3.96 -12.25 -1.11
CA GLU A 15 -4.48 -12.42 0.25
C GLU A 15 -5.00 -11.10 0.85
N ALA A 16 -4.77 -9.94 0.20
CA ALA A 16 -5.30 -8.66 0.66
C ALA A 16 -6.83 -8.58 0.47
N LEU A 17 -7.55 -8.46 1.58
CA LEU A 17 -9.02 -8.57 1.66
C LEU A 17 -9.74 -7.25 1.40
N PHE A 18 -9.54 -6.60 0.25
CA PHE A 18 -10.36 -5.44 -0.13
C PHE A 18 -11.04 -5.62 -1.48
N THR A 19 -12.27 -5.12 -1.59
CA THR A 19 -13.09 -5.16 -2.80
C THR A 19 -13.75 -3.79 -3.02
N LEU A 20 -14.03 -3.46 -4.28
CA LEU A 20 -14.78 -2.26 -4.65
C LEU A 20 -16.26 -2.61 -4.76
N ASP A 21 -17.07 -2.10 -3.83
CA ASP A 21 -18.53 -2.13 -3.91
C ASP A 21 -19.04 -0.76 -4.37
N ILE A 22 -19.70 -0.71 -5.53
CA ILE A 22 -20.24 0.51 -6.12
C ILE A 22 -21.76 0.49 -5.98
N LYS A 23 -22.32 1.59 -5.46
CA LYS A 23 -23.76 1.82 -5.38
C LYS A 23 -24.09 3.11 -6.11
N VAL A 24 -24.96 3.04 -7.11
CA VAL A 24 -25.34 4.17 -7.96
C VAL A 24 -26.80 4.51 -7.69
N PHE A 25 -27.10 5.81 -7.53
CA PHE A 25 -28.45 6.31 -7.35
C PHE A 25 -28.78 7.36 -8.43
N ASP A 26 -30.03 7.41 -8.86
CA ASP A 26 -30.51 8.48 -9.75
C ASP A 26 -30.72 9.81 -8.99
N VAL A 27 -31.11 10.87 -9.71
CA VAL A 27 -31.38 12.19 -9.13
C VAL A 27 -32.59 12.21 -8.19
N GLU A 28 -33.43 11.18 -8.25
CA GLU A 28 -34.63 11.01 -7.43
C GLU A 28 -34.38 10.09 -6.21
N GLY A 29 -33.20 9.45 -6.13
CA GLY A 29 -32.76 8.58 -5.04
C GLY A 29 -32.96 7.07 -5.26
N HIS A 30 -33.37 6.61 -6.44
CA HIS A 30 -33.53 5.18 -6.74
C HIS A 30 -32.19 4.51 -7.04
N ALA A 31 -31.98 3.31 -6.50
CA ALA A 31 -30.78 2.52 -6.77
C ALA A 31 -30.81 1.94 -8.19
N LEU A 32 -29.75 2.16 -8.95
CA LEU A 32 -29.59 1.64 -10.31
C LEU A 32 -28.79 0.32 -10.31
N PRO A 33 -29.13 -0.63 -11.20
CA PRO A 33 -28.38 -1.88 -11.34
C PRO A 33 -27.02 -1.62 -11.98
N VAL A 34 -25.98 -1.50 -11.15
CA VAL A 34 -24.64 -1.07 -11.53
C VAL A 34 -24.04 -1.87 -12.70
N SER A 35 -24.25 -3.19 -12.70
CA SER A 35 -23.77 -4.10 -13.75
C SER A 35 -24.38 -3.87 -15.14
N SER A 36 -25.52 -3.18 -15.23
CA SER A 36 -26.20 -2.92 -16.50
C SER A 36 -25.93 -1.52 -17.06
N VAL A 37 -25.53 -0.57 -16.21
CA VAL A 37 -25.34 0.85 -16.59
C VAL A 37 -23.87 1.26 -16.63
N LEU A 38 -23.01 0.59 -15.87
CA LEU A 38 -21.59 0.92 -15.79
C LEU A 38 -20.72 -0.30 -16.13
N PRO A 39 -19.56 -0.06 -16.76
CA PRO A 39 -18.55 -1.11 -16.92
C PRO A 39 -18.00 -1.54 -15.55
N GLU A 40 -17.39 -2.72 -15.51
CA GLU A 40 -16.75 -3.24 -14.31
C GLU A 40 -15.66 -2.28 -13.80
N SER A 41 -15.56 -2.16 -12.47
CA SER A 41 -14.59 -1.28 -11.83
C SER A 41 -13.18 -1.86 -11.91
N THR A 42 -12.25 -1.10 -12.45
CA THR A 42 -10.84 -1.50 -12.53
C THR A 42 -9.98 -0.66 -11.59
N ILE A 43 -9.07 -1.31 -10.86
CA ILE A 43 -8.04 -0.63 -10.06
C ILE A 43 -6.83 -0.39 -10.97
N ILE A 44 -6.35 0.85 -11.01
CA ILE A 44 -5.15 1.22 -11.76
C ILE A 44 -4.06 1.61 -10.76
N TYR A 45 -3.02 0.79 -10.67
CA TYR A 45 -1.77 1.13 -9.98
C TYR A 45 -0.80 1.77 -10.96
N LYS A 46 -0.22 2.91 -10.59
CA LYS A 46 0.81 3.61 -11.39
C LYS A 46 2.09 3.73 -10.57
N ALA A 47 3.08 2.91 -10.92
CA ALA A 47 4.40 2.96 -10.33
C ALA A 47 5.09 4.32 -10.55
N ALA A 48 5.98 4.69 -9.63
CA ALA A 48 6.90 5.81 -9.84
C ALA A 48 7.88 5.48 -10.97
N VAL A 49 8.28 6.49 -11.75
CA VAL A 49 9.19 6.31 -12.88
C VAL A 49 10.55 5.80 -12.37
N GLY A 50 10.92 4.59 -12.78
CA GLY A 50 12.16 3.92 -12.36
C GLY A 50 12.01 2.96 -11.17
N ALA A 51 10.81 2.83 -10.60
CA ALA A 51 10.55 1.83 -9.57
C ALA A 51 10.51 0.43 -10.20
N SER A 52 11.41 -0.45 -9.76
CA SER A 52 11.40 -1.88 -10.08
C SER A 52 11.19 -2.63 -8.78
N GLU A 53 9.96 -2.96 -8.43
CA GLU A 53 9.68 -3.63 -7.17
C GLU A 53 10.13 -5.09 -7.20
N GLU A 54 11.07 -5.45 -6.34
CA GLU A 54 11.31 -6.84 -5.98
C GLU A 54 10.24 -7.23 -4.95
N VAL A 55 9.20 -7.91 -5.45
CA VAL A 55 8.08 -8.44 -4.66
C VAL A 55 8.64 -9.27 -3.50
N SER A 56 8.70 -8.68 -2.32
CA SER A 56 8.92 -9.42 -1.07
C SER A 56 7.56 -9.82 -0.56
N SER A 57 7.02 -10.91 -1.10
CA SER A 57 5.87 -11.59 -0.54
C SER A 57 6.27 -12.18 0.82
N SER A 58 6.16 -11.37 1.87
CA SER A 58 5.85 -11.80 3.24
C SER A 58 6.04 -10.64 4.20
N SER A 59 4.96 -10.29 4.90
CA SER A 59 4.98 -9.50 6.13
C SER A 59 5.75 -10.18 7.29
N SER A 60 6.47 -11.28 7.01
CA SER A 60 7.10 -12.16 7.98
C SER A 60 8.21 -13.01 7.33
N LEU A 61 9.19 -12.40 6.65
CA LEU A 61 10.52 -13.02 6.56
C LEU A 61 11.16 -12.95 7.96
N ALA A 62 10.67 -13.80 8.85
CA ALA A 62 11.12 -13.92 10.22
C ALA A 62 12.63 -14.23 10.25
N GLY A 63 13.42 -13.21 10.56
CA GLY A 63 14.82 -13.35 10.98
C GLY A 63 15.90 -12.85 10.02
N VAL A 64 15.58 -12.43 8.79
CA VAL A 64 16.59 -11.89 7.87
C VAL A 64 16.14 -10.55 7.31
N GLY A 65 16.77 -9.47 7.78
CA GLY A 65 16.60 -8.14 7.18
C GLY A 65 17.18 -8.14 5.75
N VAL A 66 16.30 -8.06 4.76
CA VAL A 66 16.69 -7.96 3.35
C VAL A 66 17.17 -6.54 3.06
N ARG A 67 18.35 -6.41 2.43
CA ARG A 67 18.86 -5.14 1.93
C ARG A 67 18.51 -5.03 0.45
N LYS A 68 17.71 -4.03 0.10
CA LYS A 68 17.32 -3.72 -1.28
C LYS A 68 18.05 -2.49 -1.79
N ASP A 69 18.05 -2.30 -3.11
CA ASP A 69 18.45 -1.04 -3.72
C ASP A 69 17.46 0.06 -3.32
N VAL A 70 17.97 1.27 -3.03
CA VAL A 70 17.13 2.39 -2.59
C VAL A 70 16.18 2.86 -3.71
N SER A 71 16.55 2.64 -4.97
CA SER A 71 15.74 2.98 -6.14
C SER A 71 14.54 2.03 -6.36
N THR A 72 14.52 0.88 -5.69
CA THR A 72 13.50 -0.17 -5.87
C THR A 72 12.55 -0.32 -4.69
N LEU A 73 12.66 0.56 -3.69
CA LEU A 73 11.82 0.52 -2.51
C LEU A 73 10.37 0.89 -2.84
N SER A 74 9.46 0.09 -2.30
CA SER A 74 8.02 0.42 -2.32
C SER A 74 7.73 1.63 -1.44
N THR A 75 6.58 2.27 -1.68
CA THR A 75 6.13 3.42 -0.88
C THR A 75 6.03 3.08 0.61
N SER A 76 5.45 1.91 0.94
CA SER A 76 5.34 1.41 2.31
C SER A 76 6.69 1.15 2.98
N GLU A 77 7.66 0.60 2.25
CA GLU A 77 9.02 0.39 2.78
C GLU A 77 9.70 1.72 3.07
N ILE A 78 9.56 2.72 2.19
CA ILE A 78 10.10 4.06 2.40
C ILE A 78 9.52 4.68 3.67
N ASP A 79 8.19 4.64 3.85
CA ASP A 79 7.53 5.23 5.02
C ASP A 79 7.92 4.51 6.31
N ASN A 80 7.98 3.17 6.28
CA ASN A 80 8.47 2.38 7.41
C ASN A 80 9.92 2.74 7.77
N LEU A 81 10.81 2.87 6.79
CA LEU A 81 12.20 3.24 7.03
C LEU A 81 12.34 4.66 7.58
N ARG A 82 11.55 5.63 7.08
CA ARG A 82 11.56 7.01 7.58
C ARG A 82 11.11 7.07 9.03
N GLU A 83 10.03 6.37 9.39
CA GLU A 83 9.54 6.34 10.76
C GLU A 83 10.49 5.58 11.69
N ALA A 84 11.04 4.45 11.25
CA ALA A 84 12.05 3.71 12.02
C ALA A 84 13.29 4.57 12.31
N LEU A 85 13.81 5.26 11.29
CA LEU A 85 14.96 6.15 11.43
C LEU A 85 14.63 7.34 12.35
N ARG A 86 13.45 7.93 12.24
CA ARG A 86 12.99 9.00 13.14
C ARG A 86 12.98 8.54 14.60
N ARG A 87 12.55 7.31 14.87
CA ARG A 87 12.56 6.74 16.23
C ARG A 87 13.97 6.53 16.76
N VAL A 88 14.88 6.01 15.93
CA VAL A 88 16.30 5.83 16.31
C VAL A 88 16.97 7.18 16.59
N GLN A 89 16.66 8.22 15.81
CA GLN A 89 17.15 9.57 16.05
C GLN A 89 16.60 10.21 17.33
N ALA A 90 15.37 9.86 17.72
CA ALA A 90 14.75 10.34 18.95
C ALA A 90 15.17 9.53 20.19
N ASP A 91 15.76 8.36 20.00
CA ASP A 91 16.27 7.53 21.09
C ASP A 91 17.62 8.08 21.59
N ALA A 92 17.66 8.45 22.87
CA ALA A 92 18.88 8.91 23.56
C ALA A 92 19.54 7.79 24.40
N GLY A 93 19.01 6.56 24.31
CA GLY A 93 19.57 5.38 24.94
C GLY A 93 20.77 4.80 24.20
N PRO A 94 21.34 3.68 24.68
CA PRO A 94 22.56 3.08 24.12
C PRO A 94 22.45 2.60 22.66
N ASN A 95 21.23 2.42 22.16
CA ASN A 95 20.94 1.98 20.79
C ASN A 95 20.40 3.14 19.91
N GLY A 96 20.44 4.37 20.43
CA GLY A 96 20.04 5.58 19.74
C GLY A 96 21.02 5.98 18.65
N PHE A 97 20.68 7.07 17.94
CA PHE A 97 21.50 7.56 16.83
C PHE A 97 22.79 8.29 17.26
N ALA A 98 22.78 8.88 18.46
CA ALA A 98 23.75 9.87 18.92
C ALA A 98 25.07 9.29 19.44
#